data_AF-A0A171AES1-F1
#
_entry.id   AF-A0A171AES1-F1
#
_cell.length_a   1.000
_cell.length_b   1.000
_cell.length_c   1.000
_cell.angle_alpha   90.00
_cell.angle_beta   90.00
_cell.angle_gamma   90.00
#
_symmetry.space_group_name_H-M   'P 1'
#
loop_
_entity.id
_entity.type
_entity.pdbx_description
1 polymer ?
#
loop_
_entity_poly.entity_id
_entity_poly.type
_entity_poly.pdbx_seq_one_letter_code
_entity_poly.pdbx_strand_id
1 'polypeptide(L)'
;DKGGKLRKIKHEQIRETEGIGSNIRSFVIVGTLAMLLMFAVHCTWVTSNAYSSPSIVLSSYSQDGSRQILDDFREAYYWLSQNTDSDARVMSWWDYGYQIAGMANRTTLVDNNTWNNSHIALVGKAMSSTEPEAYKIMKSLDVDYVLVIFGGVIGYSGDDINKFYGWLELLK
;
A
#
# COMPACT_ATOMS: atom_id res chain seq x y z
N ASP A 1 -36.42 -77.46 -41.16
CA ASP A 1 -34.99 -77.11 -41.25
C ASP A 1 -34.84 -75.63 -40.88
N LYS A 2 -33.90 -75.35 -39.97
CA LYS A 2 -33.21 -74.08 -39.61
C LYS A 2 -33.95 -72.75 -39.86
N GLY A 3 -34.09 -71.82 -38.92
CA GLY A 3 -33.33 -71.55 -37.70
C GLY A 3 -33.36 -70.04 -37.49
N GLY A 4 -34.08 -69.59 -36.45
CA GLY A 4 -34.14 -68.17 -36.09
C GLY A 4 -32.80 -67.66 -35.56
N LYS A 5 -32.42 -66.45 -35.97
CA LYS A 5 -31.41 -65.62 -35.28
C LYS A 5 -31.87 -64.17 -35.28
N LEU A 6 -32.71 -63.80 -34.33
CA LEU A 6 -32.88 -62.41 -33.91
C LEU A 6 -31.67 -62.02 -33.06
N ARG A 7 -30.80 -61.17 -33.62
CA ARG A 7 -29.73 -60.48 -32.89
C ARG A 7 -30.38 -59.59 -31.82
N LYS A 8 -30.28 -59.99 -30.55
CA LYS A 8 -30.73 -59.21 -29.40
C LYS A 8 -29.58 -59.07 -28.40
N ILE A 9 -28.57 -58.25 -28.75
CA ILE A 9 -27.51 -57.84 -27.81
C ILE A 9 -27.07 -56.43 -28.18
N LYS A 10 -27.80 -55.40 -27.73
CA LYS A 10 -27.30 -54.00 -27.69
C LYS A 10 -28.15 -53.05 -26.84
N HIS A 11 -28.68 -53.48 -25.70
CA HIS A 11 -29.39 -52.56 -24.80
C HIS A 11 -28.86 -52.53 -23.36
N GLU A 12 -28.05 -53.50 -22.95
CA GLU A 12 -27.61 -53.62 -21.55
C GLU A 12 -26.28 -52.88 -21.27
N GLN A 13 -25.46 -52.64 -22.29
CA GLN A 13 -24.12 -52.05 -22.13
C GLN A 13 -24.10 -50.51 -22.05
N ILE A 14 -25.25 -49.84 -22.21
CA ILE A 14 -25.33 -48.35 -22.26
C ILE A 14 -25.67 -47.76 -20.88
N ARG A 15 -26.27 -48.53 -19.96
CA ARG A 15 -26.73 -48.00 -18.66
C ARG A 15 -25.64 -47.87 -17.59
N GLU A 16 -24.58 -48.68 -17.63
CA GLU A 16 -23.52 -48.62 -16.61
C GLU A 16 -22.52 -47.47 -16.83
N THR A 17 -22.34 -47.03 -18.08
CA THR A 17 -21.36 -45.97 -18.41
C THR A 17 -21.87 -44.56 -18.07
N GLU A 18 -23.19 -44.35 -18.07
CA GLU A 18 -23.80 -43.06 -17.70
C GLU A 18 -23.68 -42.76 -16.21
N GLY A 19 -23.79 -43.76 -15.34
CA GLY A 19 -23.69 -43.60 -13.88
C GLY A 19 -22.29 -43.21 -13.42
N ILE A 20 -21.26 -43.85 -13.96
CA ILE A 20 -19.85 -43.57 -13.61
C ILE A 20 -19.44 -42.17 -14.10
N GLY A 21 -19.83 -41.78 -15.33
CA GLY A 21 -19.57 -40.45 -15.87
C GLY A 21 -20.29 -39.32 -15.12
N SER A 22 -21.52 -39.56 -14.66
CA SER A 22 -22.29 -38.60 -13.86
C SER A 22 -21.64 -38.36 -12.49
N ASN A 23 -21.16 -39.42 -11.82
CA ASN A 23 -20.48 -39.31 -10.53
C ASN A 23 -19.17 -38.52 -10.65
N ILE A 24 -18.37 -38.77 -11.70
CA ILE A 24 -17.11 -38.04 -11.95
C ILE A 24 -17.39 -36.55 -12.22
N ARG A 25 -18.42 -36.23 -13.02
CA ARG A 25 -18.83 -34.84 -13.27
C ARG A 25 -19.24 -34.13 -11.97
N SER A 26 -20.00 -34.80 -11.10
CA SER A 26 -20.36 -34.25 -9.79
C SER A 26 -19.14 -34.01 -8.90
N PHE A 27 -18.15 -34.92 -8.88
CA PHE A 27 -16.91 -34.70 -8.13
C PHE A 27 -16.09 -33.53 -8.64
N VAL A 28 -16.00 -33.35 -9.97
CA VAL A 28 -15.30 -32.19 -10.56
C VAL A 28 -16.03 -30.89 -10.20
N ILE A 29 -17.36 -30.85 -10.32
CA ILE A 29 -18.15 -29.66 -9.97
C ILE A 29 -17.99 -29.31 -8.50
N VAL A 30 -18.10 -30.30 -7.59
CA VAL A 30 -17.93 -30.09 -6.14
C VAL A 30 -16.49 -29.66 -5.82
N GLY A 31 -15.48 -30.25 -6.48
CA GLY A 31 -14.08 -29.87 -6.31
C GLY A 31 -13.80 -28.44 -6.77
N THR A 32 -14.33 -28.04 -7.92
CA THR A 32 -14.25 -26.65 -8.41
C THR A 32 -14.99 -25.69 -7.47
N LEU A 33 -16.17 -26.07 -6.98
CA LEU A 33 -16.93 -25.24 -6.03
C LEU A 33 -16.17 -25.06 -4.70
N ALA A 34 -15.56 -26.13 -4.19
CA ALA A 34 -14.75 -26.09 -2.97
C ALA A 34 -13.50 -25.21 -3.14
N MET A 35 -12.82 -25.28 -4.29
CA MET A 35 -11.71 -24.38 -4.60
C MET A 35 -12.15 -22.91 -4.67
N LEU A 36 -13.32 -22.63 -5.27
CA LEU A 36 -13.87 -21.28 -5.33
C LEU A 36 -14.23 -20.72 -3.95
N LEU A 37 -14.78 -21.55 -3.06
CA LEU A 37 -15.05 -21.17 -1.67
C LEU A 37 -13.76 -20.91 -0.88
N MET A 38 -12.75 -21.77 -1.04
CA MET A 38 -11.43 -21.56 -0.44
C MET A 38 -10.77 -20.27 -0.93
N PHE A 39 -10.90 -19.97 -2.23
CA PHE A 39 -10.43 -18.72 -2.82
C PHE A 39 -11.16 -17.50 -2.21
N ALA A 40 -12.49 -17.54 -2.10
CA ALA A 40 -13.25 -16.45 -1.50
C ALA A 40 -12.88 -16.20 -0.03
N VAL A 41 -12.70 -17.26 0.76
CA VAL A 41 -12.25 -17.16 2.16
C VAL A 41 -10.82 -16.62 2.23
N HIS A 42 -9.91 -17.10 1.38
CA HIS A 42 -8.54 -16.63 1.32
C HIS A 42 -8.48 -15.14 0.95
N CYS A 43 -9.18 -14.71 -0.10
CA CYS A 43 -9.27 -13.30 -0.48
C CYS A 43 -9.83 -12.45 0.66
N THR A 44 -10.91 -12.89 1.32
CA THR A 44 -11.49 -12.14 2.44
C THR A 44 -10.52 -12.02 3.61
N TRP A 45 -9.79 -13.09 3.95
CA TRP A 45 -8.79 -13.09 5.01
C TRP A 45 -7.58 -12.21 4.68
N VAL A 46 -7.08 -12.28 3.44
CA VAL A 46 -5.97 -11.45 2.95
C VAL A 46 -6.39 -9.98 2.91
N THR A 47 -7.57 -9.67 2.39
CA THR A 47 -8.09 -8.29 2.40
C THR A 47 -8.22 -7.77 3.83
N SER A 48 -8.80 -8.55 4.74
CA SER A 48 -9.02 -8.15 6.13
C SER A 48 -7.73 -7.94 6.93
N ASN A 49 -6.69 -8.74 6.70
CA ASN A 49 -5.47 -8.69 7.51
C ASN A 49 -4.34 -7.88 6.88
N ALA A 50 -4.23 -7.85 5.56
CA ALA A 50 -3.11 -7.22 4.86
C ALA A 50 -3.50 -5.86 4.24
N TYR A 51 -4.70 -5.75 3.67
CA TYR A 51 -5.10 -4.55 2.91
C TYR A 51 -5.92 -3.54 3.72
N SER A 52 -6.67 -3.97 4.74
CA SER A 52 -7.41 -3.07 5.63
C SER A 52 -6.59 -2.56 6.83
N SER A 53 -5.31 -2.24 6.59
CA SER A 53 -4.50 -1.46 7.54
C SER A 53 -4.49 0.01 7.08
N PRO A 54 -5.09 0.94 7.85
CA PRO A 54 -5.15 2.34 7.44
C PRO A 54 -3.75 2.97 7.45
N SER A 55 -3.24 3.40 6.29
CA SER A 55 -1.90 4.00 6.15
C SER A 55 -1.77 5.42 6.72
N ILE A 56 -2.88 6.03 7.16
CA ILE A 56 -2.91 7.41 7.71
C ILE A 56 -3.04 7.44 9.24
N VAL A 57 -3.38 6.31 9.86
CA VAL A 57 -3.41 6.16 11.31
C VAL A 57 -2.53 4.97 11.65
N LEU A 58 -1.32 5.27 12.12
CA LEU A 58 -0.46 4.27 12.72
C LEU A 58 -1.12 3.77 14.00
N SER A 59 -1.79 2.63 13.89
CA SER A 59 -2.17 1.83 15.04
C SER A 59 -0.95 1.05 15.48
N SER A 60 -0.18 1.58 16.44
CA SER A 60 0.71 0.72 17.21
C SER A 60 -0.14 0.00 18.25
N TYR A 61 -0.04 -1.33 18.26
CA TYR A 61 -0.58 -2.11 19.35
C TYR A 61 0.48 -2.11 20.44
N SER A 62 0.20 -1.43 21.55
CA SER A 62 1.06 -1.57 22.73
C SER A 62 1.08 -3.03 23.17
N GLN A 63 2.09 -3.42 23.94
CA GLN A 63 2.28 -4.78 24.47
C GLN A 63 1.07 -5.31 25.28
N ASP A 64 0.15 -4.41 25.65
CA ASP A 64 -1.11 -4.61 26.37
C ASP A 64 -2.35 -4.76 25.46
N GLY A 65 -2.18 -4.78 24.13
CA GLY A 65 -3.30 -4.91 23.17
C GLY A 65 -4.14 -3.64 22.98
N SER A 66 -3.80 -2.54 23.65
CA SER A 66 -4.41 -1.23 23.40
C SER A 66 -3.91 -0.64 22.08
N ARG A 67 -4.87 -0.21 21.24
CA ARG A 67 -4.59 0.52 20.01
C ARG A 67 -4.22 1.95 20.35
N GLN A 68 -2.94 2.30 20.27
CA GLN A 68 -2.51 3.69 20.33
C GLN A 68 -2.68 4.29 18.93
N ILE A 69 -3.61 5.23 18.81
CA ILE A 69 -3.82 6.02 17.60
C ILE A 69 -2.83 7.18 17.71
N LEU A 70 -1.73 7.10 16.97
CA LEU A 70 -0.75 8.19 16.88
C LEU A 70 -1.30 9.23 15.89
N ASP A 71 -1.90 10.31 16.41
CA ASP A 71 -2.51 11.40 15.62
C ASP A 71 -1.54 12.58 15.39
N ASP A 72 -0.25 12.40 15.70
CA ASP A 72 0.80 13.42 15.64
C ASP A 72 0.90 14.09 14.26
N PHE A 73 0.65 13.32 13.19
CA PHE A 73 0.60 13.84 11.83
C PHE A 73 -0.50 14.89 11.66
N ARG A 74 -1.70 14.61 12.18
CA ARG A 74 -2.84 15.51 12.03
C ARG A 74 -2.66 16.75 12.87
N GLU A 75 -2.14 16.60 14.09
CA GLU A 75 -1.82 17.74 14.95
C GLU A 75 -0.78 18.66 14.31
N ALA A 76 0.32 18.10 13.79
CA ALA A 76 1.37 18.86 13.13
C ALA A 76 0.85 19.60 11.88
N TYR A 77 0.07 18.92 11.02
CA TYR A 77 -0.52 19.57 9.84
C TYR A 77 -1.55 20.63 10.21
N TYR A 78 -2.33 20.41 11.27
CA TYR A 78 -3.28 21.41 11.76
C TYR A 78 -2.58 22.64 12.34
N TRP A 79 -1.50 22.44 13.10
CA TRP A 79 -0.67 23.53 13.60
C TRP A 79 -0.10 24.35 12.44
N LEU A 80 0.44 23.67 11.42
CA LEU A 80 0.97 24.31 10.23
C LEU A 80 -0.10 25.12 9.49
N SER A 81 -1.33 24.60 9.39
CA SER A 81 -2.45 25.30 8.76
C SER A 81 -2.90 26.56 9.51
N GLN A 82 -2.81 26.58 10.84
CA GLN A 82 -3.37 27.66 11.66
C GLN A 82 -2.34 28.72 12.04
N ASN A 83 -1.05 28.37 12.11
CA ASN A 83 -0.01 29.24 12.68
C ASN A 83 0.99 29.77 11.65
N THR A 84 0.83 29.46 10.37
CA THR A 84 1.71 29.95 9.30
C THR A 84 0.94 30.77 8.28
N ASP A 85 1.65 31.62 7.53
CA ASP A 85 1.06 32.40 6.45
C ASP A 85 0.56 31.50 5.31
N SER A 86 -0.41 31.99 4.54
CA SER A 86 -1.06 31.20 3.47
C SER A 86 -0.13 30.90 2.29
N ASP A 87 0.91 31.71 2.08
CA ASP A 87 1.93 31.58 1.05
C ASP A 87 3.21 30.89 1.54
N ALA A 88 3.26 30.51 2.82
CA ALA A 88 4.40 29.82 3.39
C ALA A 88 4.69 28.52 2.64
N ARG A 89 5.96 28.35 2.27
CA ARG A 89 6.44 27.17 1.55
C ARG A 89 7.09 26.17 2.48
N VAL A 90 6.58 24.95 2.41
CA VAL A 90 7.01 23.84 3.26
C VAL A 90 7.83 22.87 2.43
N MET A 91 9.06 22.63 2.88
CA MET A 91 9.94 21.61 2.33
C MET A 91 9.80 20.33 3.14
N SER A 92 9.38 19.27 2.46
CA SER A 92 9.29 17.91 3.00
C SER A 92 9.78 16.92 1.94
N TRP A 93 9.94 15.66 2.33
CA TRP A 93 10.10 14.60 1.35
C TRP A 93 8.84 14.43 0.48
N TRP A 94 9.00 13.91 -0.74
CA TRP A 94 7.94 13.84 -1.75
C TRP A 94 6.76 12.97 -1.33
N ASP A 95 6.99 11.92 -0.52
CA ASP A 95 5.94 11.03 0.02
C ASP A 95 4.82 11.81 0.73
N TYR A 96 5.16 12.91 1.40
CA TYR A 96 4.23 13.66 2.25
C TYR A 96 3.61 14.88 1.54
N GLY A 97 4.02 15.18 0.31
CA GLY A 97 3.59 16.38 -0.41
C GLY A 97 2.06 16.48 -0.54
N TYR A 98 1.39 15.38 -0.91
CA TYR A 98 -0.08 15.36 -0.99
C TYR A 98 -0.77 15.49 0.38
N GLN A 99 -0.18 14.95 1.44
CA GLN A 99 -0.77 15.01 2.78
C GLN A 99 -0.71 16.44 3.34
N ILE A 100 0.41 17.12 3.15
CA ILE A 100 0.58 18.52 3.56
C ILE A 100 -0.35 19.43 2.75
N ALA A 101 -0.40 19.26 1.42
CA ALA A 101 -1.29 20.05 0.58
C ALA A 101 -2.78 19.84 0.95
N GLY A 102 -3.19 18.60 1.23
CA GLY A 102 -4.58 18.29 1.56
C GLY A 102 -5.00 18.68 2.98
N MET A 103 -4.13 18.49 3.98
CA MET A 103 -4.47 18.68 5.40
C MET A 103 -4.01 20.02 5.96
N ALA A 104 -2.82 20.47 5.59
CA ALA A 104 -2.28 21.75 6.04
C ALA A 104 -2.63 22.91 5.11
N ASN A 105 -3.11 22.63 3.89
CA ASN A 105 -3.41 23.62 2.86
C ASN A 105 -2.26 24.63 2.67
N ARG A 106 -1.05 24.09 2.42
CA ARG A 106 0.18 24.86 2.19
C ARG A 106 0.88 24.43 0.93
N THR A 107 1.66 25.35 0.37
CA THR A 107 2.47 25.11 -0.83
C THR A 107 3.66 24.23 -0.49
N THR A 108 3.76 23.06 -1.12
CA THR A 108 4.90 22.15 -0.99
C THR A 108 5.83 22.27 -2.19
N LEU A 109 7.14 22.30 -1.97
CA LEU A 109 8.12 22.43 -3.07
C LEU A 109 8.17 21.21 -3.98
N VAL A 110 8.03 20.01 -3.40
CA VAL A 110 8.06 18.76 -4.14
C VAL A 110 6.72 18.07 -3.95
N ASP A 111 6.05 17.82 -5.08
CA ASP A 111 4.84 17.04 -5.13
C ASP A 111 5.16 15.56 -5.41
N ASN A 112 4.20 14.69 -5.11
CA ASN A 112 4.31 13.25 -5.37
C ASN A 112 4.01 12.92 -6.85
N ASN A 113 4.03 13.91 -7.74
CA ASN A 113 3.88 13.69 -9.18
C ASN A 113 5.23 13.49 -9.89
N THR A 114 6.35 13.63 -9.17
CA THR A 114 7.72 13.23 -9.55
C THR A 114 8.18 13.61 -10.97
N TRP A 115 7.61 14.67 -11.55
CA TRP A 115 7.83 15.06 -12.94
C TRP A 115 9.18 15.74 -13.19
N ASN A 116 9.76 16.36 -12.15
CA ASN A 116 11.04 17.07 -12.22
C ASN A 116 12.06 16.47 -11.24
N ASN A 117 12.78 15.46 -11.71
CA ASN A 117 13.83 14.77 -10.94
C ASN A 117 14.95 15.70 -10.46
N SER A 118 15.24 16.78 -11.19
CA SER A 118 16.25 17.77 -10.77
C SER A 118 15.84 18.52 -9.51
N HIS A 119 14.54 18.80 -9.34
CA HIS A 119 14.04 19.46 -8.14
C HIS A 119 14.08 18.52 -6.92
N ILE A 120 13.74 17.23 -7.12
CA ILE A 120 13.82 16.19 -6.09
C ILE A 120 15.28 15.98 -5.65
N ALA A 121 16.21 15.92 -6.60
CA ALA A 121 17.64 15.79 -6.32
C ALA A 121 18.17 17.00 -5.52
N LEU A 122 17.67 18.21 -5.77
CA LEU A 122 18.06 19.41 -5.03
C LEU A 122 17.57 19.36 -3.57
N VAL A 123 16.34 18.88 -3.35
CA VAL A 123 15.78 18.64 -2.01
C VAL A 123 16.53 17.54 -1.27
N GLY A 124 16.81 16.41 -1.93
CA GLY A 124 17.62 15.33 -1.37
C GLY A 124 19.02 15.81 -1.00
N LYS A 125 19.65 16.59 -1.88
CA LYS A 125 20.96 17.20 -1.62
C LYS A 125 20.93 18.16 -0.44
N ALA A 126 19.89 18.99 -0.31
CA ALA A 126 19.75 19.88 0.83
C ALA A 126 19.60 19.10 2.15
N MET A 127 18.86 17.99 2.15
CA MET A 127 18.69 17.13 3.33
C MET A 127 19.92 16.27 3.67
N SER A 128 20.80 16.01 2.70
CA SER A 128 22.02 15.21 2.89
C SER A 128 23.32 16.03 3.00
N SER A 129 23.25 17.36 2.93
CA SER A 129 24.41 18.26 3.00
C SER A 129 24.60 18.84 4.39
N THR A 130 25.78 19.43 4.64
CA THR A 130 26.03 20.20 5.86
C THR A 130 25.14 21.44 5.92
N GLU A 131 24.79 21.88 7.14
CA GLU A 131 23.90 23.03 7.36
C GLU A 131 24.25 24.28 6.53
N PRO A 132 25.52 24.70 6.36
CA PRO A 132 25.85 25.88 5.56
C PRO A 132 25.53 25.72 4.07
N GLU A 133 25.68 24.52 3.52
CA GLU A 133 25.37 24.23 2.11
C GLU A 133 23.87 24.02 1.91
N ALA A 134 23.23 23.30 2.84
CA ALA A 134 21.77 23.12 2.87
C ALA A 134 21.05 24.47 2.95
N TYR A 135 21.51 25.40 3.78
CA TYR A 135 20.92 26.73 3.94
C TYR A 135 20.98 27.56 2.66
N LYS A 136 22.08 27.50 1.90
CA LYS A 136 22.18 28.17 0.59
C LYS A 136 21.12 27.63 -0.38
N ILE A 137 20.93 26.31 -0.39
CA ILE A 137 19.96 25.65 -1.26
C ILE A 137 18.53 26.02 -0.84
N MET A 138 18.21 25.93 0.45
CA MET A 138 16.90 26.31 0.98
C MET A 138 16.56 27.78 0.70
N LYS A 139 17.55 28.68 0.80
CA LYS A 139 17.37 30.10 0.48
C LYS A 139 17.18 30.34 -1.02
N SER A 140 17.84 29.56 -1.89
CA SER A 140 17.65 29.65 -3.34
C SER A 140 16.26 29.16 -3.79
N LEU A 141 15.71 28.21 -3.03
CA LEU A 141 14.37 27.67 -3.21
C LEU A 141 13.29 28.44 -2.45
N ASP A 142 13.70 29.42 -1.63
CA ASP A 142 12.84 30.32 -0.88
C ASP A 142 11.88 29.53 0.03
N VAL A 143 12.46 28.60 0.80
CA VAL A 143 11.74 27.74 1.76
C VAL A 143 11.57 28.45 3.10
N ASP A 144 10.37 28.41 3.67
CA ASP A 144 10.06 29.03 4.97
C ASP A 144 10.08 28.02 6.12
N TYR A 145 9.54 26.82 5.88
CA TYR A 145 9.47 25.75 6.89
C TYR A 145 9.98 24.42 6.34
N VAL A 146 10.63 23.64 7.21
CA VAL A 146 11.07 22.28 6.90
C VAL A 146 10.35 21.30 7.82
N LEU A 147 9.72 20.28 7.25
CA LEU A 147 9.04 19.22 7.98
C LEU A 147 9.83 17.91 7.85
N VAL A 148 10.17 17.33 9.00
CA VAL A 148 10.90 16.05 9.10
C VAL A 148 10.17 15.14 10.09
N ILE A 149 9.93 13.91 9.70
CA ILE A 149 9.27 12.90 10.55
C ILE A 149 10.33 12.06 11.25
N PHE A 150 10.33 12.14 12.58
CA PHE A 150 11.22 11.38 13.44
C PHE A 150 10.44 10.34 14.25
N GLY A 151 10.72 9.06 13.97
CA GLY A 151 10.04 7.92 14.57
C GLY A 151 10.75 7.25 15.74
N GLY A 152 11.91 7.77 16.17
CA GLY A 152 12.82 7.07 17.07
C GLY A 152 12.29 6.81 18.49
N VAL A 153 11.33 7.60 18.97
CA VAL A 153 10.76 7.46 20.32
C VAL A 153 9.76 6.29 20.41
N ILE A 154 9.02 6.07 19.33
CA ILE A 154 7.93 5.07 19.27
C ILE A 154 8.33 3.81 18.46
N GLY A 155 9.53 3.79 17.89
CA GLY A 155 9.98 2.70 17.03
C GLY A 155 9.28 2.65 15.67
N TYR A 156 8.93 3.82 15.10
CA TYR A 156 8.32 3.89 13.78
C TYR A 156 9.38 3.69 12.69
N SER A 157 9.27 2.58 11.95
CA SER A 157 10.23 2.20 10.91
C SER A 157 10.13 3.03 9.62
N GLY A 158 9.04 3.76 9.42
CA GLY A 158 8.81 4.59 8.24
C GLY A 158 9.30 6.03 8.38
N ASP A 159 10.23 6.30 9.31
CA ASP A 159 10.78 7.63 9.54
C ASP A 159 11.75 8.07 8.43
N ASP A 160 12.02 9.38 8.40
CA ASP A 160 12.87 9.96 7.35
C ASP A 160 14.35 9.53 7.49
N ILE A 161 14.75 9.04 8.67
CA ILE A 161 16.09 8.50 8.92
C ILE A 161 16.27 7.15 8.21
N ASN A 162 15.30 6.24 8.27
CA ASN A 162 15.39 4.98 7.54
C ASN A 162 15.30 5.20 6.03
N LYS A 163 14.53 6.19 5.58
CA LYS A 163 14.41 6.56 4.16
C LYS A 163 15.64 7.28 3.63
N PHE A 164 16.46 7.89 4.50
CA PHE A 164 17.67 8.62 4.14
C PHE A 164 18.66 7.81 3.28
N TYR A 165 18.78 6.50 3.54
CA TYR A 165 19.61 5.62 2.72
C TYR A 165 19.16 5.56 1.25
N GLY A 166 17.84 5.51 1.00
CA GLY A 166 17.30 5.54 -0.35
C GLY A 166 17.48 6.91 -1.02
N TRP A 167 17.49 8.00 -0.24
CA TRP A 167 17.74 9.35 -0.78
C TRP A 167 19.19 9.49 -1.28
N LEU A 168 20.14 8.91 -0.54
CA LEU A 168 21.55 8.85 -0.94
C LEU A 168 21.77 8.02 -2.23
N GLU A 169 20.95 7.01 -2.49
CA GLU A 169 20.99 6.27 -3.76
C GLU A 169 20.49 7.10 -4.94
N LEU A 170 19.46 7.94 -4.74
CA LEU A 170 18.95 8.85 -5.78
C LEU A 170 19.95 9.96 -6.17
N LEU A 171 20.98 10.19 -5.35
CA LEU A 171 22.02 11.19 -5.57
C LEU A 171 23.29 10.62 -6.24
N LYS A 172 23.37 9.30 -6.45
CA LYS A 172 24.46 8.64 -7.18
C LYS A 172 24.18 8.57 -8.67
#